data_AF-A0AAD9BPC8-F1
#
_entry.id   AF-A0AAD9BPC8-F1
#
_cell.length_a   1.000
_cell.length_b   1.000
_cell.length_c   1.000
_cell.angle_alpha   90.00
_cell.angle_beta   90.00
_cell.angle_gamma   90.00
#
_symmetry.space_group_name_H-M   'P 1'
#
loop_
_entity.id
_entity.type
_entity.pdbx_description
1 polymer ?
#
loop_
_entity_poly.entity_id
_entity_poly.type
_entity_poly.pdbx_seq_one_letter_code
_entity_poly.pdbx_strand_id
1 'polypeptide(L)' 'MFPVVSVTLSNITQLVLSHNKLTAVPANISELRNLEVLNMFNNQIEELPTQISSLQKLKHLNLGPQNWAVQVLTLRVVI' A
#
# COMPACT_ATOMS: atom_id res chain seq x y z
N MET A 1 -5.90 4.77 31.49
CA MET A 1 -5.46 3.83 30.43
C MET A 1 -6.57 3.79 29.39
N PHE A 2 -6.41 4.50 28.27
CA PHE A 2 -7.38 4.45 27.17
C PHE A 2 -7.27 3.08 26.49
N PRO A 3 -8.37 2.38 26.18
CA PRO A 3 -8.28 1.14 25.43
C PRO A 3 -7.75 1.47 24.04
N VAL A 4 -6.72 0.77 23.59
CA VAL A 4 -6.36 0.71 22.17
C VAL A 4 -7.54 0.02 21.47
N VAL A 5 -8.52 0.82 21.07
CA VAL A 5 -9.58 0.36 20.17
C VAL A 5 -8.92 0.29 18.80
N SER A 6 -8.45 -0.90 18.42
CA SER A 6 -8.10 -1.15 17.02
C SER A 6 -9.41 -1.13 16.23
N VAL A 7 -9.72 0.02 15.62
CA VAL A 7 -10.86 0.15 14.71
C VAL A 7 -10.50 -0.64 13.46
N THR A 8 -10.92 -1.90 13.42
CA THR A 8 -10.77 -2.74 12.25
C THR A 8 -11.76 -2.29 11.19
N LEU A 9 -11.25 -1.75 10.08
CA LEU A 9 -12.04 -1.32 8.93
C LEU A 9 -12.42 -2.52 8.05
N SER A 10 -12.96 -3.56 8.69
CA SER A 10 -13.13 -4.90 8.12
C SER A 10 -14.06 -4.96 6.91
N ASN A 11 -14.92 -3.97 6.69
CA ASN A 11 -15.89 -3.95 5.59
C ASN A 11 -15.51 -3.05 4.41
N ILE A 12 -14.31 -2.44 4.41
CA ILE A 12 -13.90 -1.63 3.27
C ILE A 12 -13.67 -2.53 2.06
N THR A 13 -14.40 -2.25 0.99
CA THR A 13 -14.25 -2.90 -0.33
C THR A 13 -13.56 -2.02 -1.35
N GLN A 14 -13.58 -0.69 -1.15
CA GLN A 14 -12.89 0.26 -2.02
C GLN A 14 -12.17 1.32 -1.18
N LEU A 15 -10.89 1.53 -1.45
CA LEU A 15 -10.05 2.53 -0.81
C LEU A 15 -9.41 3.42 -1.89
N VAL A 16 -9.77 4.71 -1.88
CA VAL A 16 -9.26 5.71 -2.81
C VAL A 16 -8.43 6.74 -2.05
N LEU A 17 -7.14 6.77 -2.34
CA LEU A 17 -6.12 7.62 -1.74
C LEU A 17 -5.39 8.45 -2.81
N SER A 18 -5.98 8.60 -4.00
CA SER A 18 -5.35 9.27 -5.13
C SER A 18 -5.11 10.76 -4.87
N HIS A 19 -4.10 11.33 -5.54
CA HIS A 19 -3.71 12.74 -5.44
C HIS A 19 -3.31 13.19 -4.02
N ASN A 20 -2.57 12.34 -3.31
CA ASN A 20 -1.98 12.66 -2.02
C ASN A 20 -0.45 12.71 -2.13
N LYS A 21 0.22 12.88 -0.98
CA LYS A 21 1.70 12.87 -0.86
C LYS A 21 2.17 11.62 -0.10
N LEU A 22 1.50 10.48 -0.29
CA LEU A 22 1.89 9.24 0.39
C LEU A 22 3.23 8.77 -0.17
N THR A 23 4.20 8.54 0.71
CA THR A 23 5.53 8.02 0.37
C THR A 23 5.66 6.52 0.64
N ALA A 24 4.78 5.97 1.48
CA ALA A 24 4.76 4.56 1.84
C ALA A 24 3.32 4.07 2.04
N VAL A 25 3.14 2.75 1.90
CA VAL A 25 1.91 2.05 2.28
C VAL A 25 2.16 1.32 3.59
N PRO A 26 1.35 1.52 4.64
CA PRO A 26 1.58 0.89 5.93
C PRO A 26 1.29 -0.62 5.87
N ALA A 27 2.04 -1.42 6.64
CA ALA A 27 1.91 -2.89 6.63
C ALA A 27 0.53 -3.40 7.07
N ASN A 28 -0.20 -2.61 7.86
CA ASN A 28 -1.57 -2.91 8.29
C ASN A 28 -2.61 -2.79 7.16
N ILE A 29 -2.22 -2.40 5.94
CA ILE A 29 -3.11 -2.48 4.77
C ILE A 29 -3.67 -3.91 4.59
N SER A 30 -2.90 -4.93 5.02
CA SER A 30 -3.30 -6.34 5.06
C SER A 30 -4.53 -6.66 5.92
N GLU A 31 -4.92 -5.78 6.82
CA GLU A 31 -6.13 -5.94 7.64
C GLU A 31 -7.41 -5.70 6.84
N LEU A 32 -7.32 -5.03 5.69
CA LEU A 32 -8.44 -4.78 4.78
C LEU A 32 -8.78 -6.02 3.93
N ARG A 33 -9.13 -7.13 4.59
CA ARG A 33 -9.35 -8.45 3.97
C ARG A 33 -10.49 -8.47 2.94
N ASN A 34 -11.36 -7.47 2.96
CA ASN A 34 -12.47 -7.32 2.02
C ASN A 34 -12.18 -6.34 0.87
N LEU A 35 -10.98 -5.76 0.81
CA LEU A 35 -10.63 -4.76 -0.18
C LEU A 35 -10.59 -5.36 -1.59
N GLU A 36 -11.40 -4.80 -2.48
CA GLU A 36 -11.47 -5.17 -3.90
C GLU A 36 -10.81 -4.13 -4.81
N VAL A 37 -10.86 -2.85 -4.41
CA VAL A 37 -10.28 -1.73 -5.16
C VAL A 37 -9.35 -0.93 -4.27
N LEU A 38 -8.09 -0.79 -4.67
CA LEU A 38 -7.12 0.11 -4.07
C LEU A 38 -6.62 1.10 -5.13
N ASN A 39 -6.95 2.37 -4.98
CA ASN A 39 -6.47 3.43 -5.86
C ASN A 39 -5.55 4.37 -5.09
N MET A 40 -4.27 4.38 -5.48
CA MET A 40 -3.23 5.26 -4.94
C MET A 40 -2.58 6.09 -6.05
N PHE A 41 -3.29 6.31 -7.16
CA PHE A 41 -2.84 7.12 -8.29
C PHE A 41 -2.32 8.49 -7.86
N ASN A 42 -1.21 8.94 -8.47
CA ASN A 42 -0.61 10.25 -8.22
C ASN A 42 -0.26 10.45 -6.73
N ASN A 43 0.59 9.55 -6.24
CA ASN A 43 1.28 9.63 -4.95
C ASN A 43 2.80 9.54 -5.19
N GLN A 44 3.58 9.41 -4.12
CA GLN A 44 5.05 9.34 -4.14
C GLN A 44 5.54 8.02 -3.53
N ILE A 45 4.77 6.94 -3.69
CA ILE A 45 5.06 5.65 -3.05
C ILE A 45 6.33 5.07 -3.66
N GLU A 46 7.33 4.85 -2.82
CA GLU A 46 8.64 4.33 -3.24
C GLU A 46 8.63 2.81 -3.32
N GLU A 47 7.91 2.14 -2.40
CA GLU A 47 7.79 0.70 -2.33
C GLU A 47 6.40 0.24 -1.87
N LEU A 48 6.03 -0.98 -2.28
CA LEU A 48 4.85 -1.67 -1.76
C LEU A 48 5.29 -2.66 -0.68
N PRO A 49 4.62 -2.70 0.48
CA PRO A 49 4.89 -3.69 1.51
C PRO A 49 4.56 -5.09 0.98
N THR A 50 5.34 -6.10 1.34
CA THR A 50 5.08 -7.51 0.95
C THR A 50 3.71 -7.99 1.41
N GLN A 51 3.18 -7.40 2.48
CA GLN A 51 1.85 -7.63 3.04
C GLN A 51 0.71 -7.28 2.08
N ILE A 52 0.94 -6.50 1.01
CA ILE A 52 -0.10 -6.23 0.00
C ILE A 52 -0.58 -7.52 -0.69
N SER A 53 0.27 -8.55 -0.73
CA SER A 53 -0.07 -9.89 -1.25
C SER A 53 -1.16 -10.61 -0.44
N SER A 54 -1.42 -10.18 0.80
CA SER A 54 -2.46 -10.77 1.66
C SER A 54 -3.88 -10.28 1.33
N LEU A 55 -4.01 -9.28 0.44
CA LEU A 55 -5.29 -8.74 -0.01
C LEU A 55 -5.94 -9.68 -1.05
N GLN A 56 -6.38 -10.85 -0.60
CA GLN A 56 -6.87 -11.94 -1.47
C GLN A 56 -8.11 -11.58 -2.32
N LYS A 57 -8.86 -10.54 -1.94
CA LYS A 57 -10.03 -10.07 -2.69
C LYS A 57 -9.74 -8.90 -3.63
N LEU A 58 -8.49 -8.42 -3.68
CA LEU A 58 -8.13 -7.26 -4.49
C LEU A 58 -8.24 -7.60 -5.98
N LYS A 59 -9.15 -6.91 -6.67
CA LYS A 59 -9.41 -7.07 -8.11
C LYS A 59 -8.76 -5.95 -8.92
N HIS A 60 -8.66 -4.75 -8.33
CA HIS A 60 -8.13 -3.56 -8.99
C HIS A 60 -7.13 -2.84 -8.09
N LEU A 61 -5.88 -2.74 -8.57
CA LEU A 61 -4.82 -1.95 -7.96
C LEU A 61 -4.38 -0.87 -8.94
N ASN A 62 -4.68 0.39 -8.65
CA ASN A 62 -4.23 1.53 -9.45
C ASN A 62 -3.15 2.30 -8.69
N LEU A 63 -1.91 2.18 -9.15
CA LEU A 63 -0.79 2.94 -8.61
C LEU A 63 -0.54 4.23 -9.41
N GLY A 64 -0.93 4.31 -10.68
CA GLY A 64 -0.55 5.43 -11.53
C GLY A 64 0.96 5.68 -11.59
N PRO A 65 1.38 6.88 -12.01
CA PRO A 65 2.76 7.32 -11.86
C PRO A 65 3.10 7.38 -10.36
N GLN A 66 4.17 6.70 -9.99
CA GLN A 66 4.73 6.74 -8.65
C GLN A 66 6.17 7.24 -8.73
N ASN A 67 6.72 7.68 -7.59
CA ASN A 67 8.14 7.97 -7.48
C ASN A 67 8.91 6.68 -7.19
N TRP A 68 8.94 5.74 -8.15
CA TRP A 68 9.74 4.52 -8.05
C TRP A 68 11.23 4.88 -8.11
N ALA A 69 11.76 5.40 -7.00
CA ALA A 69 13.15 5.78 -6.86
C ALA A 69 14.02 4.53 -6.73
N VAL A 70 14.48 4.04 -7.88
CA VAL A 70 15.84 3.56 -8.19
C VAL A 70 16.68 3.13 -6.97
N GLN A 71 16.55 1.87 -6.54
CA GLN A 71 17.60 1.16 -5.76
C GLN A 71 18.58 0.39 -6.67
N VAL A 72 18.80 0.81 -7.92
CA VAL A 72 19.84 0.23 -8.81
C VAL A 72 21.17 1.02 -8.74
N LEU A 73 21.46 1.68 -7.62
CA LEU A 73 22.76 2.34 -7.40
C LEU A 73 23.38 2.10 -6.01
N THR A 74 23.01 1.02 -5.32
CA THR A 74 23.79 0.54 -4.17
C THR A 74 24.23 -0.91 -4.41
N LEU A 75 25.40 -1.00 -5.06
CA LEU A 75 26.31 -2.15 -5.11
C LEU A 75 25.85 -3.40 -5.90
N ARG A 76 26.19 -3.40 -7.20
CA ARG A 76 26.70 -4.63 -7.84
C ARG A 76 28.12 -4.89 -7.34
N VAL A 77 28.23 -5.61 -6.23
CA VAL A 77 29.32 -6.54 -5.90
C VAL A 77 28.60 -7.64 -5.12
N VAL A 78 28.33 -8.81 -5.67
CA VAL A 78 29.26 -9.93 -5.83
C VAL A 78 28.69 -10.84 -6.93
N ILE A 79 29.50 -11.11 -7.96
CA ILE A 79 29.53 -12.40 -8.66
C ILE A 79 30.19 -13.40 -7.74
#